data_AF-A0A174M9Q5-F1
#
_entry.id   AF-A0A174M9Q5-F1
#
_cell.length_a   1.000
_cell.length_b   1.000
_cell.length_c   1.000
_cell.angle_alpha   90.00
_cell.angle_beta   90.00
_cell.angle_gamma   90.00
#
_symmetry.space_group_name_H-M   'P 1'
#
loop_
_entity.id
_entity.type
_entity.pdbx_description
1 polymer ?
#
loop_
_entity_poly.entity_id
_entity_poly.type
_entity_poly.pdbx_seq_one_letter_code
_entity_poly.pdbx_strand_id
1 'polypeptide(L)'
;MMGCGLKKVGNLLAELDSRKGIGLITRIRQGLGRPDRIYVRKCTQQDMYKRNIQTRQNDICGNAKMTGTDMSEMPGNDTEDNKTEISDTDRSDTEYLSFYSEESEEMHRKRMEREVYHQMILNNIGYEYLVDVYNRDMLNEIVELIVDTVCSEQEMIRIGGDRKPKDVVKSQFLKLNSEHIRFVLKCLKENTSKVINIRQYLLTVLYNAPLTISNYYSALVQHDMYGDSEE
;
A
#
# COMPACT_ATOMS: atom_id res chain seq x y z
N MET A 1 -27.03 14.43 24.54
CA MET A 1 -27.61 13.17 24.00
C MET A 1 -27.51 13.26 22.47
N MET A 2 -27.02 12.24 21.75
CA MET A 2 -26.62 12.32 20.33
C MET A 2 -27.76 12.60 19.31
N GLY A 3 -28.94 13.03 19.75
CA GLY A 3 -30.03 13.47 18.86
C GLY A 3 -30.53 12.38 17.89
N CYS A 4 -30.35 11.11 18.23
CA CYS A 4 -30.65 9.99 17.33
C CYS A 4 -31.34 8.84 18.05
N GLY A 5 -32.18 8.10 17.32
CA GLY A 5 -32.97 6.99 17.85
C GLY A 5 -32.10 5.81 18.30
N LEU A 6 -32.55 5.06 19.30
CA LEU A 6 -31.81 3.94 19.93
C LEU A 6 -31.28 2.92 18.92
N LYS A 7 -32.06 2.60 17.88
CA LYS A 7 -31.67 1.68 16.81
C LYS A 7 -30.46 2.19 16.02
N LYS A 8 -30.43 3.50 15.73
CA LYS A 8 -29.32 4.16 15.01
C LYS A 8 -28.05 4.19 15.85
N VAL A 9 -28.17 4.49 17.14
CA VAL A 9 -27.04 4.46 18.09
C VAL A 9 -26.47 3.06 18.20
N GLY A 10 -27.32 2.04 18.32
CA GLY A 10 -26.90 0.64 18.39
C GLY A 10 -26.11 0.20 17.16
N ASN A 11 -26.57 0.57 15.97
CA ASN A 11 -25.90 0.25 14.71
C ASN A 11 -24.54 0.95 14.60
N LEU A 12 -24.47 2.25 14.86
CA LEU A 12 -23.22 3.02 14.82
C LEU A 12 -22.19 2.48 15.82
N LEU A 13 -22.62 2.13 17.02
CA LEU A 13 -21.73 1.54 18.02
C LEU A 13 -21.21 0.17 17.58
N ALA A 14 -22.04 -0.65 16.94
CA ALA A 14 -21.61 -1.95 16.42
C ALA A 14 -20.62 -1.82 15.25
N GLU A 15 -20.85 -0.84 14.37
CA GLU A 15 -20.00 -0.54 13.22
C GLU A 15 -18.63 0.03 13.63
N LEU A 16 -18.57 0.78 14.73
CA LEU A 16 -17.31 1.38 15.21
C LEU A 16 -16.53 0.46 16.17
N ASP A 17 -17.18 -0.49 16.84
CA ASP A 17 -16.58 -1.36 17.86
C ASP A 17 -15.57 -2.35 17.25
N SER A 18 -14.53 -2.69 18.03
CA SER A 18 -13.45 -3.58 17.61
C SER A 18 -13.87 -5.06 17.49
N ARG A 19 -15.06 -5.44 17.97
CA ARG A 19 -15.54 -6.82 17.94
C ARG A 19 -16.29 -7.17 16.65
N LYS A 20 -17.08 -6.24 16.12
CA LYS A 20 -17.98 -6.47 14.98
C LYS A 20 -17.76 -5.51 13.83
N GLY A 21 -17.04 -4.42 14.05
CA GLY A 21 -16.91 -3.34 13.10
C GLY A 21 -15.46 -2.92 12.88
N ILE A 22 -15.29 -1.64 12.55
CA ILE A 22 -14.06 -1.03 12.03
C ILE A 22 -12.97 -0.90 13.11
N GLY A 23 -13.30 -0.98 14.40
CA GLY A 23 -12.33 -0.92 15.49
C GLY A 23 -11.78 0.48 15.79
N LEU A 24 -12.60 1.52 15.57
CA LEU A 24 -12.31 2.90 15.99
C LEU A 24 -12.58 3.12 17.48
N ILE A 25 -13.49 2.34 18.05
CA ILE A 25 -13.79 2.37 19.48
C ILE A 25 -13.66 0.97 20.08
N THR A 26 -13.40 0.92 21.39
CA THR A 26 -13.39 -0.33 22.16
C THR A 26 -14.35 -0.19 23.34
N ARG A 27 -15.32 -1.11 23.43
CA ARG A 27 -16.31 -1.13 24.50
C ARG A 27 -15.97 -2.17 25.57
N ILE A 28 -15.92 -1.74 26.83
CA ILE A 28 -15.71 -2.61 28.01
C ILE A 28 -16.96 -2.58 28.89
N ARG A 29 -17.57 -3.76 29.09
CA ARG A 29 -18.72 -3.94 29.99
C ARG A 29 -18.28 -3.91 31.44
N GLN A 30 -18.87 -3.03 32.24
CA GLN A 30 -18.53 -2.89 33.66
C GLN A 30 -19.32 -3.84 34.59
N GLY A 31 -20.45 -4.39 34.12
CA GLY A 31 -21.33 -5.22 34.95
C GLY A 31 -22.14 -4.44 36.00
N LEU A 32 -23.01 -5.14 36.75
CA LEU A 32 -23.82 -4.61 37.86
C LEU A 32 -24.70 -3.39 37.52
N GLY A 33 -25.24 -3.34 36.30
CA GLY A 33 -26.09 -2.24 35.84
C GLY A 33 -25.35 -0.93 35.56
N ARG A 34 -24.02 -0.91 35.65
CA ARG A 34 -23.20 0.26 35.32
C ARG A 34 -23.05 0.43 33.79
N PRO A 35 -23.00 1.68 33.29
CA PRO A 35 -22.81 1.93 31.87
C PRO A 35 -21.41 1.49 31.40
N ASP A 36 -21.32 1.10 30.13
CA ASP A 36 -20.07 0.60 29.56
C ASP A 36 -19.04 1.71 29.33
N ARG A 37 -17.74 1.39 29.45
CA ARG A 37 -16.64 2.30 29.09
C ARG A 37 -16.35 2.19 27.60
N ILE A 38 -16.29 3.32 26.92
CA ILE A 38 -15.94 3.41 25.50
C ILE A 38 -14.62 4.16 25.38
N TYR A 39 -13.61 3.49 24.81
CA TYR A 39 -12.31 4.07 24.52
C TYR A 39 -12.23 4.40 23.03
N VAL A 40 -11.81 5.62 22.70
CA VAL A 40 -11.64 6.08 21.31
C VAL A 40 -10.17 5.91 20.93
N ARG A 41 -9.91 5.19 19.83
CA ARG A 41 -8.55 4.99 19.31
C ARG A 41 -8.14 6.24 18.50
N LYS A 42 -6.89 6.69 18.69
CA LYS A 42 -6.32 7.77 17.85
C LYS A 42 -6.14 7.25 16.43
N CYS A 43 -6.84 7.85 15.48
CA CYS A 43 -6.66 7.55 14.06
C CYS A 43 -5.32 8.13 13.60
N THR A 44 -4.31 7.29 13.37
CA THR A 44 -3.10 7.72 12.65
C THR A 44 -3.35 7.57 11.15
N GLN A 45 -2.59 8.26 10.30
CA GLN A 45 -2.67 8.08 8.83
C GLN A 45 -2.55 6.60 8.41
N GLN A 46 -2.03 5.75 9.30
CA GLN A 46 -1.94 4.31 9.12
C GLN A 46 -3.28 3.55 9.08
N ASP A 47 -4.34 4.11 9.66
CA ASP A 47 -5.64 3.44 9.79
C ASP A 47 -6.65 3.81 8.69
N MET A 48 -6.33 4.78 7.82
CA MET A 48 -7.19 5.21 6.72
C MET A 48 -7.07 4.30 5.49
N TYR A 49 -5.88 3.77 5.21
CA TYR A 49 -5.66 2.92 4.02
C TYR A 49 -6.10 1.46 4.20
N LYS A 50 -6.23 0.95 5.43
CA LYS A 50 -6.77 -0.40 5.67
C LYS A 50 -8.28 -0.51 5.39
N ARG A 51 -9.00 0.62 5.38
CA ARG A 51 -10.47 0.64 5.46
C ARG A 51 -11.17 0.77 4.11
N ASN A 52 -10.48 1.30 3.09
CA ASN A 52 -11.05 1.50 1.75
C ASN A 52 -11.25 0.19 0.96
N ILE A 53 -10.78 -0.95 1.47
CA ILE A 53 -10.87 -2.25 0.78
C ILE A 53 -12.15 -3.03 1.18
N GLN A 54 -12.78 -2.74 2.32
CA GLN A 54 -13.84 -3.62 2.86
C GLN A 54 -15.28 -3.09 2.74
N THR A 55 -15.52 -1.87 2.23
CA THR A 55 -16.88 -1.26 2.21
C THR A 55 -17.52 -1.10 0.82
N ARG A 56 -16.96 -1.72 -0.24
CA ARG A 56 -17.63 -1.73 -1.56
C ARG A 56 -18.32 -3.05 -1.85
N GLN A 57 -19.34 -3.38 -1.08
CA GLN A 57 -20.41 -4.27 -1.50
C GLN A 57 -21.59 -4.04 -0.56
N ASN A 58 -22.49 -3.16 -0.99
CA ASN A 58 -23.94 -3.18 -0.76
C ASN A 58 -24.47 -1.79 -1.08
N ASP A 59 -24.67 -1.53 -2.38
CA ASP A 59 -25.63 -0.56 -2.88
C ASP A 59 -25.84 -0.80 -4.38
N ILE A 60 -26.71 -1.78 -4.71
CA ILE A 60 -27.58 -1.65 -5.89
C ILE A 60 -28.98 -2.11 -5.49
N CYS A 61 -29.86 -1.13 -5.37
CA CYS A 61 -31.31 -1.24 -5.22
C CYS A 61 -31.95 -1.66 -6.56
N GLY A 62 -32.96 -2.55 -6.53
CA GLY A 62 -33.75 -2.90 -7.71
C GLY A 62 -34.92 -3.86 -7.47
N ASN A 63 -35.99 -3.34 -6.87
CA ASN A 63 -37.41 -3.70 -7.03
C ASN A 63 -38.01 -5.06 -6.61
N ALA A 64 -39.01 -4.90 -5.74
CA ALA A 64 -40.11 -5.77 -5.36
C ALA A 64 -40.76 -6.63 -6.45
N LYS A 65 -41.20 -7.84 -6.04
CA LYS A 65 -42.59 -8.31 -6.15
C LYS A 65 -42.84 -9.49 -5.19
N MET A 66 -43.94 -9.38 -4.45
CA MET A 66 -44.54 -10.35 -3.52
C MET A 66 -45.51 -11.28 -4.25
N THR A 67 -45.57 -12.56 -3.86
CA THR A 67 -46.72 -13.54 -3.91
C THR A 67 -46.11 -14.95 -3.79
N GLY A 68 -46.54 -15.95 -3.03
CA GLY A 68 -47.60 -16.27 -2.03
C GLY A 68 -47.33 -17.74 -1.59
N THR A 69 -47.63 -18.14 -0.34
CA THR A 69 -48.62 -19.21 0.05
C THR A 69 -48.28 -20.62 -0.50
N ASP A 70 -48.20 -21.77 0.20
CA ASP A 70 -48.80 -22.37 1.41
C ASP A 70 -48.01 -23.68 1.73
N MET A 71 -47.82 -24.04 3.01
CA MET A 71 -48.36 -25.24 3.71
C MET A 71 -48.05 -26.66 3.19
N SER A 72 -47.57 -27.48 4.16
CA SER A 72 -47.94 -28.89 4.42
C SER A 72 -47.02 -30.08 4.04
N GLU A 73 -46.69 -30.81 5.12
CA GLU A 73 -46.68 -32.28 5.28
C GLU A 73 -45.40 -33.14 5.09
N MET A 74 -45.09 -33.84 6.20
CA MET A 74 -44.22 -35.02 6.46
C MET A 74 -44.91 -36.32 5.95
N PRO A 75 -44.43 -37.57 6.20
CA PRO A 75 -43.09 -38.17 6.40
C PRO A 75 -42.87 -39.51 5.63
N GLY A 76 -41.74 -40.22 5.80
CA GLY A 76 -41.65 -41.64 5.41
C GLY A 76 -40.28 -42.34 5.47
N ASN A 77 -40.00 -42.96 6.63
CA ASN A 77 -39.34 -44.25 6.94
C ASN A 77 -38.23 -44.92 6.07
N ASP A 78 -37.14 -45.22 6.79
CA ASP A 78 -36.54 -46.57 7.04
C ASP A 78 -35.80 -47.37 5.94
N THR A 79 -34.47 -47.46 6.17
CA THR A 79 -33.71 -48.72 6.38
C THR A 79 -32.83 -49.30 5.25
N GLU A 80 -31.65 -49.71 5.73
CA GLU A 80 -30.72 -50.76 5.27
C GLU A 80 -29.49 -50.39 4.41
N ASP A 81 -28.38 -50.33 5.17
CA ASP A 81 -27.02 -50.74 4.86
C ASP A 81 -26.82 -51.58 3.59
N ASN A 82 -25.83 -51.19 2.79
CA ASN A 82 -24.92 -52.16 2.19
C ASN A 82 -23.48 -51.64 2.27
N LYS A 83 -22.68 -52.38 3.03
CA LYS A 83 -21.22 -52.31 3.05
C LYS A 83 -20.71 -52.83 1.70
N THR A 84 -19.85 -52.07 1.04
CA THR A 84 -18.91 -52.65 0.09
C THR A 84 -17.59 -51.89 0.10
N GLU A 85 -16.62 -52.55 0.72
CA GLU A 85 -15.23 -52.70 0.29
C GLU A 85 -14.41 -51.45 -0.04
N ILE A 86 -13.52 -51.18 0.90
CA ILE A 86 -12.22 -50.54 0.74
C ILE A 86 -11.48 -51.23 -0.41
N SER A 87 -11.31 -50.54 -1.54
CA SER A 87 -10.23 -50.83 -2.46
C SER A 87 -9.21 -49.70 -2.35
N ASP A 88 -8.12 -50.00 -1.65
CA ASP A 88 -6.89 -49.24 -1.71
C ASP A 88 -6.48 -49.09 -3.18
N THR A 89 -6.56 -47.87 -3.71
CA THR A 89 -5.95 -47.55 -5.01
C THR A 89 -5.16 -46.26 -4.85
N ASP A 90 -3.86 -46.50 -4.74
CA ASP A 90 -2.76 -45.71 -5.26
C ASP A 90 -2.63 -44.26 -4.76
N ARG A 91 -1.93 -44.18 -3.64
CA ARG A 91 -1.43 -42.96 -3.03
C ARG A 91 0.02 -42.75 -3.47
N SER A 92 0.22 -42.14 -4.63
CA SER A 92 1.38 -41.29 -4.97
C SER A 92 1.14 -40.78 -6.39
N ASP A 93 0.67 -39.56 -6.59
CA ASP A 93 1.50 -38.58 -7.31
C ASP A 93 1.01 -37.13 -7.16
N THR A 94 0.12 -36.83 -6.21
CA THR A 94 -0.35 -35.45 -5.95
C THR A 94 0.31 -34.77 -4.76
N GLU A 95 1.15 -35.46 -3.99
CA GLU A 95 1.88 -34.87 -2.85
C GLU A 95 3.18 -34.16 -3.29
N TYR A 96 3.65 -34.35 -4.53
CA TYR A 96 4.89 -33.72 -5.00
C TYR A 96 4.70 -32.31 -5.56
N LEU A 97 3.46 -31.87 -5.84
CA LEU A 97 3.16 -30.55 -6.43
C LEU A 97 2.67 -29.50 -5.42
N SER A 98 2.37 -29.87 -4.17
CA SER A 98 1.93 -28.92 -3.12
C SER A 98 3.08 -28.13 -2.49
N PHE A 99 4.34 -28.45 -2.81
CA PHE A 99 5.51 -27.74 -2.28
C PHE A 99 5.70 -26.32 -2.89
N TYR A 100 4.98 -25.99 -3.97
CA TYR A 100 5.16 -24.75 -4.73
C TYR A 100 3.90 -23.88 -4.80
N SER A 101 3.19 -23.59 -3.71
CA SER A 101 2.28 -22.43 -3.73
C SER A 101 1.76 -21.90 -2.38
N GLU A 102 2.49 -22.07 -1.27
CA GLU A 102 2.19 -21.26 -0.07
C GLU A 102 3.14 -20.07 -0.01
N GLU A 103 2.76 -18.99 -0.70
CA GLU A 103 3.37 -17.67 -0.45
C GLU A 103 3.14 -17.37 1.04
N SER A 104 4.23 -17.32 1.82
CA SER A 104 4.15 -16.99 3.25
C SER A 104 3.33 -15.72 3.44
N GLU A 105 2.47 -15.70 4.45
CA GLU A 105 1.72 -14.51 4.89
C GLU A 105 2.64 -13.27 5.00
N GLU A 106 3.91 -13.45 5.34
CA GLU A 106 4.90 -12.38 5.36
C GLU A 106 5.27 -11.86 3.97
N MET A 107 5.48 -12.75 3.01
CA MET A 107 5.80 -12.39 1.62
C MET A 107 4.63 -11.65 0.97
N HIS A 108 3.40 -12.12 1.22
CA HIS A 108 2.19 -11.45 0.76
C HIS A 108 2.06 -10.03 1.35
N ARG A 109 2.30 -9.85 2.66
CA ARG A 109 2.32 -8.53 3.30
C ARG A 109 3.39 -7.60 2.69
N LYS A 110 4.60 -8.10 2.47
CA LYS A 110 5.70 -7.32 1.86
C LYS A 110 5.38 -6.90 0.42
N ARG A 111 4.76 -7.78 -0.37
CA ARG A 111 4.29 -7.44 -1.72
C ARG A 111 3.25 -6.32 -1.69
N MET A 112 2.25 -6.44 -0.81
CA MET A 112 1.22 -5.40 -0.66
C MET A 112 1.80 -4.06 -0.20
N GLU A 113 2.75 -4.06 0.74
CA GLU A 113 3.44 -2.84 1.16
C GLU A 113 4.22 -2.20 0.01
N ARG A 114 4.93 -3.00 -0.79
CA ARG A 114 5.66 -2.52 -1.97
C ARG A 114 4.73 -1.86 -2.98
N GLU A 115 3.57 -2.45 -3.25
CA GLU A 115 2.57 -1.89 -4.17
C GLU A 115 2.05 -0.53 -3.67
N VAL A 116 1.79 -0.40 -2.37
CA VAL A 116 1.37 0.89 -1.78
C VAL A 116 2.44 1.96 -1.99
N TYR A 117 3.71 1.64 -1.74
CA TYR A 117 4.79 2.60 -1.98
C TYR A 117 4.97 2.93 -3.45
N HIS A 118 4.79 1.97 -4.35
CA HIS A 118 4.83 2.17 -5.79
C HIS A 118 3.81 3.24 -6.22
N GLN A 119 2.55 3.06 -5.84
CA GLN A 119 1.48 4.01 -6.16
C GLN A 119 1.71 5.39 -5.52
N MET A 120 2.18 5.44 -4.27
CA MET A 120 2.52 6.70 -3.62
C MET A 120 3.64 7.45 -4.34
N ILE A 121 4.68 6.75 -4.78
CA ILE A 121 5.80 7.34 -5.51
C ILE A 121 5.34 7.86 -6.87
N LEU A 122 4.56 7.08 -7.63
CA LEU A 122 4.01 7.51 -8.92
C LEU A 122 3.22 8.82 -8.81
N ASN A 123 2.38 8.93 -7.77
CA ASN A 123 1.61 10.13 -7.50
C ASN A 123 2.51 11.31 -7.11
N ASN A 124 3.42 11.10 -6.14
CA ASN A 124 4.30 12.17 -5.64
C ASN A 124 5.16 12.78 -6.75
N ILE A 125 5.71 11.95 -7.64
CA ILE A 125 6.56 12.44 -8.73
C ILE A 125 5.76 12.97 -9.93
N GLY A 126 4.43 12.86 -9.92
CA GLY A 126 3.60 13.23 -11.05
C GLY A 126 3.94 12.45 -12.32
N TYR A 127 4.07 11.12 -12.20
CA TYR A 127 4.53 10.25 -13.28
C TYR A 127 3.72 10.44 -14.57
N GLU A 128 2.40 10.59 -14.44
CA GLU A 128 1.47 10.81 -15.55
C GLU A 128 1.86 12.01 -16.44
N TYR A 129 2.45 13.06 -15.86
CA TYR A 129 2.90 14.24 -16.62
C TYR A 129 4.32 14.11 -17.16
N LEU A 130 5.15 13.28 -16.53
CA LEU A 130 6.54 13.08 -16.93
C LEU A 130 6.66 12.12 -18.12
N VAL A 131 5.76 11.14 -18.20
CA VAL A 131 5.77 10.07 -19.21
C VAL A 131 5.55 10.58 -20.64
N ASP A 132 4.92 11.74 -20.78
CA ASP A 132 4.69 12.39 -22.08
C ASP A 132 5.90 13.19 -22.58
N VAL A 133 6.81 13.57 -21.66
CA VAL A 133 7.96 14.44 -21.96
C VAL A 133 9.26 13.63 -22.05
N TYR A 134 9.37 12.56 -21.27
CA TYR A 134 10.58 11.76 -21.14
C TYR A 134 10.37 10.31 -21.58
N ASN A 135 11.47 9.60 -21.82
CA ASN A 135 11.44 8.18 -22.17
C ASN A 135 10.81 7.35 -21.02
N ARG A 136 9.79 6.55 -21.37
CA ARG A 136 9.03 5.74 -20.40
C ARG A 136 9.90 4.72 -19.67
N ASP A 137 10.79 4.05 -20.38
CA ASP A 137 11.63 2.99 -19.81
C ASP A 137 12.60 3.57 -18.79
N MET A 138 13.24 4.70 -19.12
CA MET A 138 14.11 5.42 -18.18
C MET A 138 13.37 5.89 -16.92
N LEU A 139 12.13 6.39 -17.07
CA LEU A 139 11.31 6.78 -15.92
C LEU A 139 10.94 5.57 -15.06
N ASN A 140 10.57 4.46 -15.69
CA ASN A 140 10.25 3.21 -14.99
C ASN A 140 11.44 2.70 -14.20
N GLU A 141 12.65 2.73 -14.77
CA GLU A 141 13.88 2.36 -14.07
C GLU A 141 14.11 3.21 -12.82
N ILE A 142 13.90 4.53 -12.92
CA ILE A 142 14.04 5.45 -11.77
C ILE A 142 12.98 5.14 -10.71
N VAL A 143 11.72 4.93 -11.09
CA VAL A 143 10.63 4.61 -10.16
C VAL A 143 10.92 3.30 -9.44
N GLU A 144 11.27 2.24 -10.16
CA GLU A 144 11.61 0.95 -9.57
C GLU A 144 12.80 1.07 -8.61
N LEU A 145 13.81 1.88 -8.95
CA LEU A 145 14.94 2.14 -8.07
C LEU A 145 14.52 2.84 -6.77
N ILE A 146 13.63 3.83 -6.84
CA ILE A 146 13.09 4.54 -5.66
C ILE A 146 12.30 3.56 -4.79
N VAL A 147 11.41 2.76 -5.39
CA VAL A 147 10.58 1.76 -4.69
C VAL A 147 11.45 0.71 -4.02
N ASP A 148 12.43 0.13 -4.73
CA ASP A 148 13.38 -0.85 -4.20
C ASP A 148 14.17 -0.30 -3.01
N THR A 149 14.54 0.98 -3.06
CA THR A 149 15.26 1.64 -1.97
C THR A 149 14.37 1.87 -0.74
N VAL A 150 13.12 2.31 -0.95
CA VAL A 150 12.14 2.57 0.11
C VAL A 150 11.66 1.29 0.79
N CYS A 151 11.59 0.19 0.04
CA CYS A 151 11.18 -1.13 0.49
C CYS A 151 12.36 -2.03 0.90
N SER A 152 13.57 -1.47 1.03
CA SER A 152 14.75 -2.26 1.39
C SER A 152 14.64 -2.86 2.79
N GLU A 153 15.05 -4.13 2.92
CA GLU A 153 15.15 -4.82 4.21
C GLU A 153 16.41 -4.42 5.00
N GLN A 154 17.36 -3.75 4.35
CA GLN A 154 18.62 -3.34 4.99
C GLN A 154 18.39 -2.22 6.01
N GLU A 155 18.96 -2.34 7.21
CA GLU A 155 18.89 -1.28 8.23
C GLU A 155 19.69 -0.03 7.84
N MET A 156 20.75 -0.20 7.06
CA MET A 156 21.66 0.86 6.66
C MET A 156 21.94 0.78 5.16
N ILE A 157 21.70 1.87 4.45
CA ILE A 157 21.85 1.98 2.99
C ILE A 157 23.04 2.88 2.68
N ARG A 158 23.84 2.50 1.67
CA ARG A 158 25.00 3.30 1.24
C ARG A 158 24.56 4.35 0.21
N ILE A 159 24.75 5.64 0.51
CA ILE A 159 24.42 6.77 -0.35
C ILE A 159 25.62 7.72 -0.41
N GLY A 160 26.13 8.04 -1.61
CA GLY A 160 27.28 8.93 -1.77
C GLY A 160 28.57 8.48 -1.08
N GLY A 161 28.72 7.19 -0.76
CA GLY A 161 29.86 6.65 0.00
C GLY A 161 29.59 6.46 1.50
N ASP A 162 28.59 7.15 2.05
CA ASP A 162 28.24 7.08 3.47
C ASP A 162 27.14 6.06 3.74
N ARG A 163 27.15 5.45 4.93
CA ARG A 163 26.05 4.60 5.40
C ARG A 163 25.02 5.45 6.13
N LYS A 164 23.77 5.39 5.68
CA LYS A 164 22.64 6.14 6.25
C LYS A 164 21.57 5.17 6.76
N PRO A 165 20.89 5.44 7.89
CA PRO A 165 19.78 4.62 8.35
C PRO A 165 18.65 4.56 7.33
N LYS A 166 18.02 3.40 7.17
CA LYS A 166 16.95 3.17 6.19
C LYS A 166 15.82 4.18 6.32
N ASP A 167 15.44 4.53 7.55
CA ASP A 167 14.28 5.40 7.80
C ASP A 167 14.56 6.84 7.33
N VAL A 168 15.81 7.28 7.44
CA VAL A 168 16.26 8.58 6.92
C VAL A 168 16.24 8.58 5.39
N VAL A 169 16.75 7.52 4.77
CA VAL A 169 16.74 7.38 3.30
C VAL A 169 15.31 7.32 2.79
N LYS A 170 14.46 6.49 3.41
CA LYS A 170 13.04 6.38 3.10
C LYS A 170 12.31 7.71 3.21
N SER A 171 12.49 8.44 4.31
CA SER A 171 11.89 9.78 4.47
C SER A 171 12.34 10.75 3.39
N GLN A 172 13.60 10.68 2.98
CA GLN A 172 14.13 11.55 1.93
C GLN A 172 13.56 11.20 0.54
N PHE A 173 13.52 9.92 0.18
CA PHE A 173 12.99 9.48 -1.11
C PHE A 173 11.48 9.76 -1.25
N LEU A 174 10.72 9.68 -0.16
CA LEU A 174 9.28 10.01 -0.17
C LEU A 174 8.97 11.50 -0.39
N LYS A 175 9.98 12.39 -0.29
CA LYS A 175 9.84 13.83 -0.62
C LYS A 175 10.05 14.14 -2.11
N LEU A 176 10.44 13.15 -2.91
CA LEU A 176 10.65 13.35 -4.34
C LEU A 176 9.34 13.77 -5.01
N ASN A 177 9.47 14.72 -5.95
CA ASN A 177 8.37 15.27 -6.72
C ASN A 177 8.83 15.41 -8.18
N SER A 178 7.95 15.91 -9.05
CA SER A 178 8.24 16.04 -10.48
C SER A 178 9.47 16.91 -10.77
N GLU A 179 9.70 17.98 -10.01
CA GLU A 179 10.87 18.86 -10.16
C GLU A 179 12.18 18.14 -9.85
N HIS A 180 12.19 17.35 -8.76
CA HIS A 180 13.36 16.53 -8.40
C HIS A 180 13.71 15.52 -9.49
N ILE A 181 12.71 14.87 -10.11
CA ILE A 181 12.95 13.91 -11.19
C ILE A 181 13.48 14.62 -12.45
N ARG A 182 12.91 15.78 -12.81
CA ARG A 182 13.42 16.60 -13.93
C ARG A 182 14.88 17.00 -13.72
N PHE A 183 15.23 17.41 -12.50
CA PHE A 183 16.60 17.73 -12.13
C PHE A 183 17.53 16.52 -12.27
N VAL A 184 17.14 15.35 -11.77
CA VAL A 184 17.94 14.11 -11.88
C VAL A 184 18.18 13.74 -13.35
N LEU A 185 17.16 13.82 -14.19
CA LEU A 185 17.26 13.55 -15.63
C LEU A 185 18.16 14.57 -16.33
N LYS A 186 18.09 15.85 -15.94
CA LYS A 186 19.01 16.88 -16.41
C LYS A 186 20.46 16.55 -16.05
N CYS A 187 20.73 16.18 -14.80
CA CYS A 187 22.06 15.78 -14.35
C CYS A 187 22.59 14.54 -15.08
N LEU A 188 21.74 13.60 -15.49
CA LEU A 188 22.17 12.46 -16.31
C LEU A 188 22.55 12.90 -17.72
N LYS A 189 21.76 13.77 -18.34
CA LYS A 189 21.98 14.25 -19.70
C LYS A 189 23.25 15.10 -19.83
N GLU A 190 23.52 15.94 -18.83
CA GLU A 190 24.68 16.85 -18.82
C GLU A 190 25.96 16.17 -18.32
N ASN A 191 25.90 14.94 -17.82
CA ASN A 191 27.08 14.27 -17.32
C ASN A 191 27.99 13.84 -18.48
N THR A 192 29.17 14.45 -18.54
CA THR A 192 30.20 14.15 -19.55
C THR A 192 31.12 13.00 -19.15
N SER A 193 31.06 12.56 -17.88
CA SER A 193 31.91 11.51 -17.34
C SER A 193 31.26 10.14 -17.45
N LYS A 194 32.08 9.11 -17.72
CA LYS A 194 31.60 7.72 -17.75
C LYS A 194 31.17 7.27 -16.35
N VAL A 195 29.89 6.97 -16.19
CA VAL A 195 29.36 6.41 -14.94
C VAL A 195 29.59 4.90 -14.92
N ILE A 196 30.51 4.44 -14.07
CA ILE A 196 30.84 3.01 -13.93
C ILE A 196 29.75 2.26 -13.14
N ASN A 197 29.20 2.90 -12.11
CA ASN A 197 28.12 2.34 -11.28
C ASN A 197 26.90 3.25 -11.35
N ILE A 198 26.04 3.00 -12.34
CA ILE A 198 24.87 3.82 -12.61
C ILE A 198 23.87 3.82 -11.46
N ARG A 199 23.66 2.67 -10.81
CA ARG A 199 22.76 2.55 -9.67
C ARG A 199 23.19 3.46 -8.51
N GLN A 200 24.46 3.40 -8.11
CA GLN A 200 24.95 4.21 -6.99
C GLN A 200 24.94 5.71 -7.32
N TYR A 201 25.22 6.06 -8.58
CA TYR A 201 25.09 7.43 -9.06
C TYR A 201 23.65 7.93 -8.89
N LEU A 202 22.67 7.21 -9.44
CA LEU A 202 21.25 7.57 -9.35
C LEU A 202 20.77 7.69 -7.90
N LEU A 203 21.10 6.72 -7.04
CA LEU A 203 20.74 6.79 -5.62
C LEU A 203 21.28 8.05 -4.93
N THR A 204 22.49 8.45 -5.28
CA THR A 204 23.13 9.64 -4.70
C THR A 204 22.46 10.92 -5.19
N VAL A 205 22.20 11.03 -6.49
CA VAL A 205 21.54 12.22 -7.06
C VAL A 205 20.09 12.33 -6.58
N LEU A 206 19.34 11.23 -6.56
CA LEU A 206 17.96 11.19 -6.05
C LEU A 206 17.88 11.61 -4.58
N TYR A 207 18.76 11.08 -3.73
CA TYR A 207 18.79 11.45 -2.31
C TYR A 207 19.08 12.94 -2.10
N ASN A 208 20.03 13.48 -2.88
CA ASN A 208 20.47 14.86 -2.77
C ASN A 208 19.53 15.86 -3.47
N ALA A 209 18.70 15.43 -4.43
CA ALA A 209 17.88 16.32 -5.23
C ALA A 209 17.03 17.30 -4.38
N PRO A 210 16.29 16.87 -3.33
CA PRO A 210 15.54 17.81 -2.49
C PRO A 210 16.41 18.74 -1.64
N LEU A 211 17.71 18.45 -1.50
CA LEU A 211 18.64 19.26 -0.72
C LEU A 211 19.38 20.29 -1.57
N THR A 212 19.60 20.02 -2.86
CA THR A 212 20.51 20.79 -3.71
C THR A 212 19.85 21.47 -4.89
N ILE A 213 18.64 21.06 -5.31
CA ILE A 213 17.98 21.55 -6.52
C ILE A 213 17.84 23.08 -6.55
N SER A 214 17.46 23.70 -5.43
CA SER A 214 17.29 25.16 -5.33
C SER A 214 18.61 25.91 -5.54
N ASN A 215 19.68 25.42 -4.92
CA ASN A 215 21.01 26.03 -5.04
C ASN A 215 21.57 25.86 -6.46
N TYR A 216 21.35 24.68 -7.06
CA TYR A 216 21.76 24.42 -8.44
C TYR A 216 21.11 25.42 -9.42
N TYR A 217 19.79 25.59 -9.37
CA TYR A 217 19.12 26.52 -10.28
C TYR A 217 19.48 27.98 -10.00
N SER A 218 19.65 28.36 -8.73
CA SER A 218 20.09 29.72 -8.37
C SER A 218 21.48 30.04 -8.93
N ALA A 219 22.42 29.10 -8.82
CA ALA A 219 23.76 29.24 -9.37
C ALA A 219 23.74 29.27 -10.90
N LEU A 220 22.91 28.45 -11.55
CA LEU A 220 22.77 28.42 -13.00
C LEU A 220 22.23 29.76 -13.54
N VAL A 221 21.19 30.33 -12.92
CA VAL A 221 20.66 31.64 -13.34
C VAL A 221 21.71 32.74 -13.17
N GLN A 222 22.49 32.73 -12.09
CA GLN A 222 23.56 33.71 -11.90
C GLN A 222 24.65 33.58 -12.97
N HIS A 223 25.04 32.35 -13.29
CA HIS A 223 26.00 32.07 -14.36
C HIS A 223 25.48 32.58 -15.71
N ASP A 224 24.23 32.26 -16.07
CA ASP A 224 23.67 32.65 -17.37
C ASP A 224 23.43 34.17 -17.49
N MET A 225 23.21 34.87 -16.36
CA MET A 225 22.94 36.32 -16.36
C MET A 225 24.21 37.18 -16.30
N TYR A 226 25.28 36.68 -15.68
CA TYR A 226 26.49 37.46 -15.40
C TYR A 226 27.80 36.81 -15.89
N GLY A 227 27.80 35.51 -16.21
CA GLY A 227 29.00 34.75 -16.60
C GLY A 227 29.55 35.14 -17.97
N ASP A 228 28.69 35.57 -18.90
CA ASP A 228 29.10 35.99 -20.24
C ASP A 228 29.60 37.44 -20.31
N SER A 229 29.66 38.16 -19.17
CA SER A 229 30.09 39.58 -19.14
C SER A 229 31.60 39.79 -18.96
N GLU A 230 32.39 38.72 -18.91
CA GLU A 230 33.85 38.75 -18.71
C GLU A 230 34.69 38.14 -19.85
N GLU A 231 34.14 37.87 -21.05
CA GLU A 231 34.91 37.45 -22.24
C GLU A 231 35.07 38.56 -23.30
#